data_AF-A0A0F3IJ48-F1
#
_entry.id   AF-A0A0F3IJ48-F1
#
_cell.length_a   1.000
_cell.length_b   1.000
_cell.length_c   1.000
_cell.angle_alpha   90.00
_cell.angle_beta   90.00
_cell.angle_gamma   90.00
#
_symmetry.space_group_name_H-M   'P 1'
#
loop_
_entity.id
_entity.type
_entity.pdbx_description
1 polymer ?
#
loop_
_entity_poly.entity_id
_entity_poly.type
_entity_poly.pdbx_seq_one_letter_code
_entity_poly.pdbx_strand_id
1 'polypeptide(L)'
;MGGSTGGTDNALLRANGTGGATAQASAVIVGDNGEISGYRGNAVTFSGTTAAIDATSVPSGSYVRFTNASAVAATIASSVPADWCCSCAQIGAGQVTFSVTGGTLHNFSTHTKTAGQKAIVTLYCDSNAGSAPQIYLAGTTV
;
A
#
# COMPACT_ATOMS: atom_id res chain seq x y z
N MET A 1 -19.56 -28.40 -4.73
CA MET A 1 -18.16 -28.05 -4.41
C MET A 1 -17.34 -29.33 -4.56
N GLY A 2 -16.88 -29.63 -5.77
CA GLY A 2 -16.27 -30.91 -6.11
C GLY A 2 -15.62 -30.79 -7.48
N GLY A 3 -14.55 -29.98 -7.53
CA GLY A 3 -13.65 -29.92 -8.68
C GLY A 3 -12.44 -30.78 -8.34
N SER A 4 -12.01 -31.59 -9.32
CA SER A 4 -10.83 -32.45 -9.19
C SER A 4 -9.66 -31.64 -8.67
N THR A 5 -9.29 -31.98 -7.46
CA THR A 5 -8.07 -31.57 -6.83
C THR A 5 -7.00 -32.46 -7.47
N GLY A 6 -6.34 -31.93 -8.50
CA GLY A 6 -5.41 -32.70 -9.33
C GLY A 6 -4.00 -32.67 -8.75
N GLY A 7 -3.60 -33.69 -7.99
CA GLY A 7 -2.20 -34.05 -7.65
C GLY A 7 -1.32 -33.00 -6.94
N THR A 8 -1.75 -31.74 -6.88
CA THR A 8 -1.07 -30.58 -6.30
C THR A 8 -2.14 -29.61 -5.81
N ASP A 9 -2.81 -29.92 -4.70
CA ASP A 9 -3.89 -29.08 -4.20
C ASP A 9 -3.58 -28.49 -2.85
N ASN A 10 -3.62 -27.16 -2.84
CA ASN A 10 -4.04 -26.27 -1.75
C ASN A 10 -4.13 -24.81 -2.28
N ALA A 11 -4.53 -24.62 -3.54
CA ALA A 11 -4.73 -23.29 -4.09
C ALA A 11 -6.00 -22.69 -3.48
N LEU A 12 -5.89 -21.49 -2.88
CA LEU A 12 -7.04 -20.82 -2.29
C LEU A 12 -8.12 -20.60 -3.35
N LEU A 13 -9.33 -21.12 -3.13
CA LEU A 13 -10.44 -20.96 -4.07
C LEU A 13 -10.88 -19.50 -4.11
N ARG A 14 -10.95 -18.90 -5.31
CA ARG A 14 -11.57 -17.57 -5.52
C ARG A 14 -12.86 -17.73 -6.32
N ALA A 15 -13.90 -17.01 -5.91
CA ALA A 15 -15.25 -17.13 -6.47
C ALA A 15 -15.78 -15.84 -7.14
N ASN A 16 -14.89 -14.93 -7.59
CA ASN A 16 -15.27 -13.58 -8.03
C ASN A 16 -14.87 -13.22 -9.48
N GLY A 17 -14.67 -14.19 -10.38
CA GLY A 17 -14.35 -13.89 -11.79
C GLY A 17 -15.48 -13.17 -12.53
N THR A 18 -15.14 -12.36 -13.55
CA THR A 18 -16.09 -11.74 -14.49
C THR A 18 -17.04 -12.79 -15.05
N GLY A 19 -18.31 -12.77 -14.61
CA GLY A 19 -19.34 -13.76 -14.93
C GLY A 19 -19.88 -14.57 -13.75
N GLY A 20 -19.33 -14.41 -12.53
CA GLY A 20 -20.01 -14.77 -11.28
C GLY A 20 -20.30 -16.25 -11.01
N ALA A 21 -19.75 -17.22 -11.77
CA ALA A 21 -20.16 -18.63 -11.64
C ALA A 21 -19.04 -19.68 -11.77
N THR A 22 -17.76 -19.32 -11.83
CA THR A 22 -16.66 -20.29 -11.93
C THR A 22 -15.72 -20.20 -10.73
N ALA A 23 -15.54 -21.32 -10.02
CA ALA A 23 -14.47 -21.46 -9.05
C ALA A 23 -13.14 -21.44 -9.81
N GLN A 24 -12.22 -20.56 -9.42
CA GLN A 24 -10.90 -20.41 -10.04
C GLN A 24 -9.80 -20.64 -9.02
N ALA A 25 -8.69 -21.23 -9.45
CA ALA A 25 -7.49 -21.33 -8.63
C ALA A 25 -6.90 -19.93 -8.39
N SER A 26 -6.53 -19.62 -7.15
CA SER A 26 -5.68 -18.46 -6.84
C SER A 26 -4.24 -18.73 -7.28
N ALA A 27 -3.49 -17.66 -7.58
CA ALA A 27 -2.03 -17.73 -7.70
C ALA A 27 -1.33 -17.91 -6.33
N VAL A 28 -2.07 -17.74 -5.22
CA VAL A 28 -1.59 -18.02 -3.86
C VAL A 28 -1.77 -19.51 -3.54
N ILE A 29 -0.69 -20.15 -3.10
CA ILE A 29 -0.62 -21.57 -2.74
C ILE A 29 -0.36 -21.69 -1.24
N VAL A 30 -1.09 -22.58 -0.56
CA VAL A 30 -0.83 -22.97 0.84
C VAL A 30 -0.20 -24.37 0.85
N GLY A 31 1.13 -24.50 0.86
CA GLY A 31 1.76 -25.82 0.79
C GLY A 31 1.42 -26.74 1.97
N ASP A 32 1.48 -28.06 1.75
CA ASP A 32 1.33 -29.08 2.82
C ASP A 32 2.45 -29.02 3.88
N ASN A 33 3.53 -28.28 3.58
CA ASN A 33 4.62 -27.95 4.50
C ASN A 33 4.35 -26.69 5.34
N GLY A 34 3.15 -26.11 5.26
CA GLY A 34 2.76 -24.91 5.99
C GLY A 34 3.22 -23.58 5.37
N GLU A 35 3.75 -23.58 4.15
CA GLU A 35 4.19 -22.37 3.44
C GLU A 35 3.03 -21.67 2.72
N ILE A 36 3.00 -20.33 2.74
CA ILE A 36 2.16 -19.53 1.84
C ILE A 36 3.05 -18.90 0.78
N SER A 37 2.82 -19.22 -0.50
CA SER A 37 3.63 -18.77 -1.63
C SER A 37 2.79 -18.17 -2.75
N GLY A 38 3.45 -17.50 -3.71
CA GLY A 38 2.78 -16.86 -4.86
C GLY A 38 2.07 -15.54 -4.56
N TYR A 39 2.00 -15.14 -3.28
CA TYR A 39 1.50 -13.82 -2.90
C TYR A 39 2.44 -12.70 -3.38
N ARG A 40 1.87 -11.55 -3.74
CA ARG A 40 2.60 -10.33 -4.11
C ARG A 40 2.01 -9.16 -3.34
N GLY A 41 2.87 -8.21 -2.95
CA GLY A 41 2.39 -6.95 -2.40
C GLY A 41 1.51 -6.21 -3.40
N ASN A 42 0.46 -5.55 -2.91
CA ASN A 42 -0.36 -4.67 -3.73
C ASN A 42 0.46 -3.43 -4.11
N ALA A 43 1.08 -3.45 -5.29
CA ALA A 43 1.95 -2.36 -5.73
C ALA A 43 1.13 -1.24 -6.38
N VAL A 44 1.22 -0.03 -5.84
CA VAL A 44 0.65 1.19 -6.42
C VAL A 44 1.79 2.08 -6.89
N THR A 45 1.75 2.57 -8.13
CA THR A 45 2.87 3.37 -8.68
C THR A 45 2.39 4.77 -9.04
N PHE A 46 3.05 5.79 -8.48
CA PHE A 46 2.89 7.18 -8.87
C PHE A 46 4.10 7.63 -9.69
N SER A 47 3.86 8.00 -10.94
CA SER A 47 4.88 8.49 -11.88
C SER A 47 4.83 10.00 -12.10
N GLY A 48 3.81 10.71 -11.57
CA GLY A 48 3.69 12.16 -11.65
C GLY A 48 4.44 12.91 -10.53
N THR A 49 4.38 14.23 -10.57
CA THR A 49 4.88 15.13 -9.51
C THR A 49 3.87 15.37 -8.40
N THR A 50 2.65 14.87 -8.57
CA THR A 50 1.59 14.86 -7.56
C THR A 50 1.10 13.44 -7.35
N ALA A 51 0.81 13.10 -6.10
CA ALA A 51 0.23 11.81 -5.74
C ALA A 51 -0.86 12.04 -4.70
N ALA A 52 -2.09 11.64 -5.02
CA ALA A 52 -3.18 11.57 -4.06
C ALA A 52 -3.18 10.18 -3.43
N ILE A 53 -2.99 10.09 -2.12
CA ILE A 53 -2.99 8.85 -1.36
C ILE A 53 -4.31 8.78 -0.60
N ASP A 54 -5.22 7.92 -1.05
CA ASP A 54 -6.49 7.63 -0.40
C ASP A 54 -6.67 6.11 -0.25
N ALA A 55 -7.62 5.68 0.60
CA ALA A 55 -7.81 4.26 0.91
C ALA A 55 -8.38 3.42 -0.26
N THR A 56 -8.90 4.07 -1.32
CA THR A 56 -9.43 3.39 -2.51
C THR A 56 -8.32 3.14 -3.52
N SER A 57 -7.50 4.16 -3.79
CA SER A 57 -6.37 4.08 -4.73
C SER A 57 -5.13 3.42 -4.12
N VAL A 58 -4.96 3.52 -2.80
CA VAL A 58 -3.92 2.88 -2.01
C VAL A 58 -4.58 2.12 -0.85
N PRO A 59 -5.10 0.90 -1.09
CA PRO A 59 -5.62 0.07 -0.01
C PRO A 59 -4.60 -0.16 1.12
N SER A 60 -5.09 -0.44 2.32
CA SER A 60 -4.20 -0.76 3.45
C SER A 60 -3.33 -1.99 3.12
N GLY A 61 -2.04 -1.93 3.48
CA GLY A 61 -1.03 -2.92 3.13
C GLY A 61 -0.41 -2.75 1.74
N SER A 62 -0.76 -1.71 0.99
CA SER A 62 -0.14 -1.42 -0.31
C SER A 62 1.35 -1.04 -0.20
N TYR A 63 2.08 -1.34 -1.26
CA TYR A 63 3.45 -0.89 -1.50
C TYR A 63 3.45 0.20 -2.58
N VAL A 64 3.58 1.45 -2.16
CA VAL A 64 3.57 2.63 -3.00
C VAL A 64 4.97 2.89 -3.56
N ARG A 65 5.07 3.12 -4.88
CA ARG A 65 6.31 3.39 -5.60
C ARG A 65 6.24 4.77 -6.24
N PHE A 66 7.12 5.67 -5.84
CA PHE A 66 7.30 6.97 -6.50
C PHE A 66 8.43 6.89 -7.50
N THR A 67 8.13 7.00 -8.80
CA THR A 67 9.11 6.77 -9.87
C THR A 67 9.57 8.03 -10.60
N ASN A 68 8.99 9.20 -10.26
CA ASN A 68 9.34 10.46 -10.91
C ASN A 68 10.78 10.90 -10.56
N ALA A 69 11.48 11.49 -11.53
CA ALA A 69 12.82 12.03 -11.33
C ALA A 69 12.81 13.44 -10.68
N SER A 70 11.71 14.16 -10.80
CA SER A 70 11.44 15.45 -10.18
C SER A 70 10.69 15.29 -8.86
N ALA A 71 10.75 16.31 -8.00
CA ALA A 71 10.10 16.32 -6.69
C ALA A 71 8.61 15.94 -6.79
N VAL A 72 8.15 15.12 -5.84
CA VAL A 72 6.77 14.63 -5.76
C VAL A 72 6.09 15.17 -4.51
N ALA A 73 4.93 15.79 -4.67
CA ALA A 73 4.02 16.13 -3.58
C ALA A 73 3.01 14.99 -3.37
N ALA A 74 3.14 14.25 -2.28
CA ALA A 74 2.26 13.16 -1.89
C ALA A 74 1.31 13.63 -0.78
N THR A 75 0.02 13.74 -1.10
CA THR A 75 -0.99 14.22 -0.15
C THR A 75 -1.86 13.06 0.30
N ILE A 76 -1.87 12.80 1.61
CA ILE A 76 -2.76 11.83 2.24
C ILE A 76 -4.15 12.46 2.40
N ALA A 77 -5.18 11.79 1.89
CA ALA A 77 -6.56 12.24 1.93
C ALA A 77 -7.14 12.19 3.35
N SER A 78 -8.08 13.11 3.65
CA SER A 78 -8.79 13.15 4.93
C SER A 78 -9.68 11.93 5.18
N SER A 79 -9.97 11.14 4.14
CA SER A 79 -10.85 9.97 4.17
C SER A 79 -10.16 8.65 4.52
N VAL A 80 -8.83 8.62 4.72
CA VAL A 80 -8.14 7.38 5.11
C VAL A 80 -8.62 6.91 6.48
N PRO A 81 -9.10 5.67 6.64
CA PRO A 81 -9.66 5.20 7.90
C PRO A 81 -8.57 5.03 8.97
N ALA A 82 -8.98 4.91 10.23
CA ALA A 82 -8.09 4.43 11.29
C ALA A 82 -7.53 3.04 10.91
N ASP A 83 -6.32 2.75 11.38
CA ASP A 83 -5.54 1.54 11.11
C ASP A 83 -5.13 1.31 9.65
N TRP A 84 -5.37 2.28 8.78
CA TRP A 84 -4.83 2.25 7.42
C TRP A 84 -3.30 2.37 7.45
N CYS A 85 -2.59 1.54 6.69
CA CYS A 85 -1.15 1.64 6.54
C CYS A 85 -0.67 1.37 5.12
N CYS A 86 0.45 1.95 4.74
CA CYS A 86 1.17 1.57 3.52
C CYS A 86 2.67 1.81 3.64
N SER A 87 3.43 1.11 2.82
CA SER A 87 4.87 1.35 2.67
C SER A 87 5.12 2.13 1.39
N CYS A 88 5.93 3.16 1.46
CA CYS A 88 6.23 4.09 0.38
C CYS A 88 7.72 4.07 0.05
N ALA A 89 8.08 3.92 -1.22
CA ALA A 89 9.46 3.91 -1.67
C ALA A 89 9.75 5.02 -2.70
N GLN A 90 10.79 5.83 -2.45
CA GLN A 90 11.33 6.77 -3.42
C GLN A 90 12.21 6.01 -4.43
N ILE A 91 11.60 5.49 -5.49
CA ILE A 91 12.34 4.74 -6.53
C ILE A 91 13.09 5.69 -7.48
N GLY A 92 12.43 6.78 -7.87
CA GLY A 92 12.99 7.84 -8.71
C GLY A 92 13.90 8.82 -7.95
N ALA A 93 14.62 9.68 -8.66
CA ALA A 93 15.48 10.69 -8.05
C ALA A 93 14.69 11.81 -7.34
N GLY A 94 13.40 11.97 -7.65
CA GLY A 94 12.55 13.00 -7.08
C GLY A 94 12.29 12.76 -5.59
N GLN A 95 12.67 13.73 -4.76
CA GLN A 95 12.32 13.70 -3.33
C GLN A 95 10.81 13.75 -3.15
N VAL A 96 10.28 12.88 -2.28
CA VAL A 96 8.84 12.81 -1.99
C VAL A 96 8.57 13.60 -0.72
N THR A 97 7.67 14.57 -0.80
CA THR A 97 7.19 15.35 0.35
C THR A 97 5.77 14.91 0.67
N PHE A 98 5.52 14.56 1.93
CA PHE A 98 4.23 14.12 2.43
C PHE A 98 3.48 15.25 3.13
N SER A 99 2.17 15.30 2.93
CA SER A 99 1.26 16.18 3.63
C SER A 99 -0.07 15.49 3.89
N VAL A 100 -0.87 15.99 4.84
CA VAL A 100 -2.15 15.40 5.22
C VAL A 100 -3.25 16.44 5.08
N THR A 101 -4.32 16.11 4.37
CA THR A 101 -5.50 16.98 4.28
C THR A 101 -6.36 16.86 5.53
N GLY A 102 -6.63 17.98 6.20
CA GLY A 102 -7.55 18.05 7.36
C GLY A 102 -7.04 17.42 8.66
N GLY A 103 -5.89 16.74 8.62
CA GLY A 103 -5.30 16.00 9.73
C GLY A 103 -3.89 16.48 10.09
N THR A 104 -3.11 15.60 10.72
CA THR A 104 -1.76 15.89 11.17
C THR A 104 -0.78 14.82 10.69
N LEU A 105 0.39 15.26 10.23
CA LEU A 105 1.52 14.40 9.91
C LEU A 105 2.49 14.40 11.08
N HIS A 106 2.60 13.27 11.76
CA HIS A 106 3.49 13.02 12.88
C HIS A 106 4.78 12.37 12.38
N ASN A 107 5.92 12.95 12.74
CA ASN A 107 7.22 12.34 12.58
C ASN A 107 8.07 12.73 13.79
N PHE A 108 8.87 11.80 14.31
CA PHE A 108 9.69 12.02 15.51
C PHE A 108 10.59 13.27 15.39
N SER A 109 11.14 13.52 14.20
CA SER A 109 12.04 14.65 13.92
C SER A 109 11.33 15.77 13.14
N THR A 110 10.00 15.78 13.08
CA THR A 110 9.20 16.74 12.27
C THR A 110 9.50 16.74 10.77
N HIS A 111 10.18 15.70 10.29
CA HIS A 111 10.47 15.51 8.89
C HIS A 111 9.18 15.26 8.10
N THR A 112 9.17 15.71 6.85
CA THR A 112 8.03 15.54 5.95
C THR A 112 8.41 14.87 4.65
N LYS A 113 9.68 14.51 4.46
CA LYS A 113 10.18 14.01 3.19
C LYS A 113 10.89 12.69 3.34
N THR A 114 10.99 11.95 2.25
CA THR A 114 11.97 10.88 2.13
C THR A 114 13.40 11.44 2.15
N ALA A 115 14.31 10.74 2.81
CA ALA A 115 15.70 11.17 2.96
C ALA A 115 16.49 11.22 1.64
N GLY A 116 16.01 10.54 0.60
CA GLY A 116 16.65 10.51 -0.71
C GLY A 116 16.25 9.28 -1.51
N GLN A 117 16.89 9.10 -2.67
CA GLN A 117 16.59 7.97 -3.54
C GLN A 117 16.80 6.65 -2.78
N LYS A 118 15.85 5.72 -2.96
CA LYS A 118 15.75 4.42 -2.30
C LYS A 118 15.36 4.46 -0.82
N ALA A 119 15.05 5.63 -0.26
CA ALA A 119 14.41 5.70 1.05
C ALA A 119 13.05 5.00 1.01
N ILE A 120 12.77 4.24 2.06
CA ILE A 120 11.48 3.62 2.32
C ILE A 120 10.94 4.24 3.61
N VAL A 121 9.68 4.62 3.57
CA VAL A 121 8.93 5.16 4.71
C VAL A 121 7.61 4.41 4.84
N THR A 122 7.07 4.38 6.05
CA THR A 122 5.73 3.83 6.32
C THR A 122 4.81 4.98 6.68
N LEU A 123 3.60 4.95 6.13
CA LEU A 123 2.48 5.77 6.54
C LEU A 123 1.54 4.89 7.37
N TYR A 124 1.16 5.34 8.55
CA TYR A 124 0.16 4.69 9.40
C TYR A 124 -0.85 5.71 9.92
N CYS A 125 -2.14 5.42 9.77
CA CYS A 125 -3.21 6.21 10.36
C CYS A 125 -3.58 5.61 11.71
N ASP A 126 -3.21 6.27 12.81
CA ASP A 126 -3.56 5.83 14.16
C ASP A 126 -5.06 6.03 14.43
N SER A 127 -5.58 7.20 14.06
CA SER A 127 -6.96 7.56 14.32
C SER A 127 -7.49 8.51 13.25
N ASN A 128 -8.77 8.38 12.90
CA ASN A 128 -9.49 9.35 12.08
C ASN A 128 -10.99 9.36 12.43
N ALA A 129 -11.47 10.46 12.99
CA ALA A 129 -12.88 10.67 13.33
C ALA A 129 -13.71 11.22 12.15
N GLY A 130 -13.34 10.90 10.91
CA GLY A 130 -14.10 11.18 9.69
C GLY A 130 -13.45 12.15 8.70
N SER A 131 -12.60 13.08 9.17
CA SER A 131 -11.92 14.03 8.27
C SER A 131 -10.60 14.61 8.81
N ALA A 132 -10.07 14.07 9.92
CA ALA A 132 -8.89 14.60 10.61
C ALA A 132 -7.91 13.48 10.99
N PRO A 133 -7.33 12.79 9.98
CA PRO A 133 -6.48 11.63 10.22
C PRO A 133 -5.18 12.00 10.94
N GLN A 134 -4.77 11.16 11.89
CA GLN A 134 -3.50 11.24 12.59
C GLN A 134 -2.51 10.28 11.91
N ILE A 135 -1.72 10.82 10.98
CA ILE A 135 -0.80 10.03 10.16
C ILE A 135 0.59 10.06 10.75
N TYR A 136 1.15 8.89 11.03
CA TYR A 136 2.55 8.71 11.38
C TYR A 136 3.37 8.40 10.14
N LEU A 137 4.40 9.21 9.91
CA LEU A 137 5.44 9.00 8.91
C LEU A 137 6.70 8.48 9.62
N ALA A 138 7.03 7.21 9.39
CA ALA A 138 8.20 6.56 9.97
C ALA A 138 9.17 6.06 8.89
N GLY A 139 10.43 5.83 9.26
CA GLY A 139 11.47 5.36 8.35
C GLY A 139 12.49 6.44 7.98
N THR A 140 13.16 6.26 6.83
CA THR A 140 14.28 7.12 6.44
C THR A 140 13.79 8.46 5.89
N THR A 141 13.71 9.46 6.76
CA THR A 141 13.04 10.75 6.52
C THR A 141 13.96 11.95 6.75
N VAL A 142 13.66 13.08 6.09
CA VAL A 142 14.28 14.42 6.27
C VAL A 142 13.26 15.55 6.11
#